data_AF-A0A9E3B5W8-F1
#
_entry.id   AF-A0A9E3B5W8-F1
#
_cell.length_a   1.000
_cell.length_b   1.000
_cell.length_c   1.000
_cell.angle_alpha   90.00
_cell.angle_beta   90.00
_cell.angle_gamma   90.00
#
_symmetry.space_group_name_H-M   'P 1'
#
loop_
_entity.id
_entity.type
_entity.pdbx_description
1 polymer ?
#
loop_
_entity_poly.entity_id
_entity_poly.type
_entity_poly.pdbx_seq_one_letter_code
_entity_poly.pdbx_strand_id
1 'polypeptide(L)'
;DPDVLDTLRHNAVVVGGMWLSSDGLGLVDVHDAVTGPISGVLIHENFAEGILDGRQVAPLPEWVLIAVEIAAGIVFALLFAAVADAWIKLVLLVAISVILFAAQWLIFALFGTFFEAFLPLLGLSLHSIVEKLLE
;
A
#
# COMPACT_ATOMS: atom_id res chain seq x y z
N ASP A 1 -1.42 -24.73 10.95
CA ASP A 1 -2.10 -25.95 11.44
C ASP A 1 -3.60 -25.72 11.31
N PRO A 2 -4.32 -26.51 10.49
CA PRO A 2 -5.76 -26.31 10.28
C PRO A 2 -6.58 -26.32 11.58
N ASP A 3 -6.15 -27.05 12.61
CA ASP A 3 -6.85 -27.13 13.90
C ASP A 3 -6.76 -25.82 14.71
N VAL A 4 -5.66 -25.08 14.53
CA VAL A 4 -5.47 -23.76 15.18
C VAL A 4 -6.42 -22.72 14.59
N LEU A 5 -6.64 -22.74 13.27
CA LEU A 5 -7.53 -21.79 12.61
C LEU A 5 -9.00 -22.02 13.00
N ASP A 6 -9.40 -23.28 13.20
CA ASP A 6 -10.75 -23.61 13.64
C ASP A 6 -11.00 -23.16 15.09
N THR A 7 -9.98 -23.26 15.95
CA THR A 7 -10.03 -22.78 17.34
C THR A 7 -10.18 -21.26 17.44
N LEU A 8 -9.67 -20.51 16.45
CA LEU A 8 -9.78 -19.05 16.39
C LEU A 8 -11.12 -18.56 15.82
N ARG A 9 -11.93 -19.44 15.21
CA ARG A 9 -13.26 -19.07 14.73
C ARG A 9 -14.14 -18.67 15.91
N HIS A 10 -14.77 -17.50 15.81
CA HIS A 10 -15.64 -16.87 16.82
C HIS A 10 -14.95 -16.28 18.06
N ASN A 11 -13.62 -16.25 18.11
CA ASN A 11 -12.88 -15.58 19.17
C ASN A 11 -12.38 -14.21 18.68
N ALA A 12 -12.48 -13.19 19.54
CA ALA A 12 -11.87 -11.89 19.24
C ALA A 12 -10.35 -12.03 19.32
N VAL A 13 -9.68 -12.05 18.17
CA VAL A 13 -8.22 -12.11 18.09
C VAL A 13 -7.66 -10.70 18.15
N VAL A 14 -6.89 -10.42 19.19
CA VAL A 14 -6.22 -9.14 19.38
C VAL A 14 -4.75 -9.32 19.06
N VAL A 15 -4.28 -8.68 17.99
CA VAL A 15 -2.86 -8.68 17.60
C VAL A 15 -2.25 -7.37 18.10
N GLY A 16 -1.44 -7.48 19.15
CA GLY A 16 -0.70 -6.34 19.72
C GLY A 16 0.74 -6.29 19.23
N GLY A 17 1.31 -5.09 19.18
CA GLY A 17 2.76 -4.90 19.12
C GLY A 17 3.35 -4.92 20.53
N MET A 18 4.48 -5.59 20.73
CA MET A 18 5.22 -5.50 21.99
C MET A 18 6.18 -4.31 21.90
N TRP A 19 5.77 -3.18 22.46
CA TRP A 19 6.56 -1.94 22.42
C TRP A 19 7.52 -1.89 23.61
N LEU A 20 8.80 -1.96 23.32
CA LEU A 20 9.87 -1.79 24.29
C LEU A 20 10.18 -0.31 24.48
N SER A 21 10.62 0.03 25.69
CA SER A 21 11.16 1.34 26.03
C SER A 21 12.38 1.67 25.17
N SER A 22 12.68 2.95 25.05
CA SER A 22 13.86 3.41 24.29
C SER A 22 15.17 2.88 24.85
N ASP A 23 15.21 2.46 26.11
CA ASP A 23 16.32 1.76 26.74
C ASP A 23 16.22 0.22 26.65
N GLY A 24 15.14 -0.33 26.10
CA GLY A 24 14.90 -1.76 25.89
C GLY A 24 14.59 -2.56 27.17
N LEU A 25 14.50 -1.87 28.33
CA LEU A 25 14.45 -2.51 29.65
C LEU A 25 13.04 -2.67 30.23
N GLY A 26 12.01 -2.12 29.58
CA GLY A 26 10.63 -2.19 30.05
C GLY A 26 9.61 -2.14 28.93
N LEU A 27 8.42 -2.68 29.21
CA LEU A 27 7.24 -2.47 28.36
C LEU A 27 6.70 -1.07 28.69
N VAL A 28 6.52 -0.21 27.69
CA VAL A 28 6.13 1.20 27.90
C VAL A 28 4.62 1.37 28.00
N ASP A 29 3.89 0.48 27.36
CA ASP A 29 2.45 0.49 27.29
C ASP A 29 1.97 -0.87 27.79
N VAL A 30 1.44 -0.92 29.00
CA VAL A 30 0.96 -2.14 29.65
C VAL A 30 -0.37 -1.83 30.33
N HIS A 31 -1.33 -2.72 30.16
CA HIS A 31 -2.64 -2.64 30.79
C HIS A 31 -2.95 -3.93 31.53
N ASP A 32 -3.68 -3.81 32.64
CA ASP A 32 -4.14 -4.96 33.41
C ASP A 32 -5.22 -5.71 32.63
N ALA A 33 -5.04 -7.02 32.45
CA ALA A 33 -6.04 -7.92 31.90
C ALA A 33 -6.24 -9.15 32.79
N VAL A 34 -7.34 -9.87 32.58
CA VAL A 34 -7.73 -11.04 33.39
C VAL A 34 -6.67 -12.15 33.36
N THR A 35 -5.90 -12.25 32.28
CA THR A 35 -4.81 -13.23 32.11
C THR A 35 -3.44 -12.73 32.58
N GLY A 36 -3.38 -11.53 33.17
CA GLY A 36 -2.16 -10.83 33.52
C GLY A 36 -1.95 -9.56 32.68
N PRO A 37 -0.91 -8.77 32.99
CA PRO A 37 -0.62 -7.54 32.26
C PRO A 37 -0.31 -7.84 30.79
N ILE A 38 -0.95 -7.10 29.88
CA ILE A 38 -0.74 -7.21 28.44
C ILE A 38 -0.16 -5.90 27.91
N SER A 39 0.72 -5.98 26.91
CA SER A 39 1.24 -4.77 26.28
C SER A 39 0.11 -4.06 25.52
N GLY A 40 0.15 -2.73 25.52
CA GLY A 40 -0.76 -1.86 24.80
C GLY A 40 -0.91 -2.31 23.36
N VAL A 41 -2.13 -2.70 23.04
CA VAL A 41 -2.49 -3.14 21.71
C VAL A 41 -2.90 -1.89 20.97
N LEU A 42 -2.03 -1.43 20.07
CA LEU A 42 -2.45 -0.51 19.03
C LEU A 42 -3.35 -1.32 18.08
N ILE A 43 -4.67 -1.25 18.29
CA ILE A 43 -5.64 -1.74 17.31
C ILE A 43 -5.53 -0.81 16.11
N HIS A 44 -4.62 -1.13 15.19
CA HIS A 44 -4.36 -0.27 14.04
C HIS A 44 -5.55 -0.29 13.08
N GLU A 45 -6.20 -1.44 12.91
CA GLU A 45 -7.41 -1.63 12.11
C GLU A 45 -8.21 -2.85 12.59
N ASN A 46 -9.44 -3.01 12.10
CA ASN A 46 -10.35 -4.11 12.42
C ASN A 46 -9.94 -5.44 11.76
N PHE A 47 -8.68 -5.85 11.91
CA PHE A 47 -8.17 -7.13 11.42
C PHE A 47 -8.94 -8.31 12.00
N ALA A 48 -9.49 -8.17 13.22
CA ALA A 48 -10.34 -9.17 13.84
C ALA A 48 -11.58 -9.49 13.00
N GLU A 49 -12.30 -8.48 12.47
CA GLU A 49 -13.43 -8.70 11.56
C GLU A 49 -13.00 -9.29 10.23
N GLY A 50 -11.89 -8.83 9.64
CA GLY A 50 -11.35 -9.39 8.39
C GLY A 50 -10.97 -10.87 8.51
N ILE A 51 -10.44 -11.27 9.67
CA ILE A 51 -10.10 -12.66 10.00
C ILE A 51 -11.36 -13.48 10.28
N LEU A 52 -12.32 -12.94 11.04
CA LEU A 52 -13.55 -13.63 11.43
C LEU A 52 -14.51 -13.85 10.24
N ASP A 53 -14.62 -12.88 9.35
CA ASP A 53 -15.47 -12.97 8.16
C ASP A 53 -14.80 -13.72 6.99
N GLY A 54 -13.55 -14.16 7.16
CA GLY A 54 -12.79 -14.84 6.09
C GLY A 54 -12.55 -13.96 4.86
N ARG A 55 -12.67 -12.62 5.00
CA ARG A 55 -12.45 -11.65 3.91
C ARG A 55 -10.97 -11.34 3.69
N GLN A 56 -10.11 -12.34 3.89
CA GLN A 56 -8.69 -12.23 3.61
C GLN A 56 -8.49 -12.40 2.11
N VAL A 57 -8.48 -11.29 1.37
CA VAL A 57 -8.04 -11.34 -0.03
C VAL A 57 -6.52 -11.49 0.00
N ALA A 58 -6.00 -12.54 -0.64
CA ALA A 58 -4.57 -12.70 -0.78
C ALA A 58 -4.00 -11.48 -1.52
N PRO A 59 -2.87 -10.90 -1.05
CA PRO A 59 -2.23 -9.81 -1.77
C PRO A 59 -1.87 -10.29 -3.19
N LEU A 60 -1.84 -9.35 -4.13
CA LEU A 60 -1.34 -9.65 -5.47
C LEU A 60 0.07 -10.22 -5.37
N PRO A 61 0.40 -11.29 -6.12
CA PRO A 61 1.77 -11.79 -6.15
C PRO A 61 2.73 -10.68 -6.59
N GLU A 62 3.85 -10.54 -5.89
CA GLU A 62 4.83 -9.47 -6.11
C GLU A 62 5.28 -9.37 -7.59
N TRP A 63 5.50 -10.51 -8.24
CA TRP A 63 5.88 -10.55 -9.66
C TRP A 63 4.81 -9.97 -10.60
N VAL A 64 3.52 -10.09 -10.25
CA VAL A 64 2.42 -9.48 -11.01
C VAL A 64 2.49 -7.97 -10.85
N LEU A 65 2.66 -7.50 -9.61
CA LEU A 65 2.76 -6.08 -9.32
C LEU A 65 3.94 -5.46 -10.09
N ILE A 66 5.13 -6.05 -9.98
CA ILE A 66 6.33 -5.62 -10.71
C ILE A 66 6.08 -5.62 -12.23
N ALA A 67 5.44 -6.65 -12.78
CA ALA A 67 5.16 -6.70 -14.22
C ALA A 67 4.20 -5.57 -14.66
N VAL A 68 3.16 -5.29 -13.88
CA VAL A 68 2.22 -4.19 -14.13
C VAL A 68 2.92 -2.83 -14.03
N GLU A 69 3.79 -2.66 -13.04
CA GLU A 69 4.57 -1.44 -12.83
C GLU A 69 5.54 -1.17 -13.99
N ILE A 70 6.27 -2.20 -14.44
CA ILE A 70 7.16 -2.10 -15.61
C ILE A 70 6.35 -1.79 -16.88
N ALA A 71 5.24 -2.49 -17.10
CA ALA A 71 4.40 -2.27 -18.28
C ALA A 71 3.83 -0.85 -18.30
N ALA A 72 3.34 -0.36 -17.16
CA ALA A 72 2.91 1.03 -16.99
C ALA A 72 4.06 1.99 -17.31
N GLY A 73 5.22 1.79 -16.69
CA GLY A 73 6.48 2.48 -16.98
C GLY A 73 6.75 2.69 -18.47
N ILE A 74 6.78 1.60 -19.22
CA ILE A 74 7.06 1.60 -20.66
C ILE A 74 5.99 2.37 -21.43
N VAL A 75 4.71 2.11 -21.15
CA VAL A 75 3.61 2.80 -21.83
C VAL A 75 3.69 4.31 -21.60
N PHE A 76 3.96 4.74 -20.37
CA PHE A 76 4.08 6.17 -20.06
C PHE A 76 5.28 6.83 -20.74
N ALA A 77 6.44 6.18 -20.70
CA ALA A 77 7.63 6.67 -21.38
C ALA A 77 7.37 6.86 -22.89
N LEU A 78 6.72 5.91 -23.54
CA LEU A 78 6.38 5.98 -24.96
C LEU A 78 5.36 7.08 -25.27
N LEU A 79 4.32 7.23 -24.44
CA LEU A 79 3.31 8.28 -24.61
C LEU A 79 3.93 9.68 -24.49
N PHE A 80 4.78 9.92 -23.48
CA PHE A 80 5.45 11.21 -23.31
C PHE A 80 6.50 11.49 -24.39
N ALA A 81 7.21 10.46 -24.87
CA ALA A 81 8.18 10.59 -25.96
C ALA A 81 7.51 10.91 -27.30
N ALA A 82 6.29 10.41 -27.54
CA ALA A 82 5.55 10.64 -28.79
C ALA A 82 4.97 12.05 -28.92
N VAL A 83 4.88 12.81 -27.82
CA VAL A 83 4.24 14.13 -27.79
C VAL A 83 5.30 15.23 -27.73
N ALA A 84 5.35 16.07 -28.77
CA ALA A 84 6.30 17.19 -28.81
C ALA A 84 5.81 18.43 -28.04
N ASP A 85 4.49 18.64 -28.00
CA ASP A 85 3.86 19.83 -27.43
C ASP A 85 3.80 19.79 -25.90
N ALA A 86 4.31 20.84 -25.25
CA ALA A 86 4.40 20.92 -23.79
C ALA A 86 3.02 20.99 -23.11
N TRP A 87 2.02 21.60 -23.74
CA TRP A 87 0.66 21.68 -23.22
C TRP A 87 -0.03 20.33 -23.26
N ILE A 88 0.15 19.57 -24.34
CA ILE A 88 -0.36 18.19 -24.43
C ILE A 88 0.33 17.31 -23.39
N LYS A 89 1.65 17.44 -23.17
CA LYS A 89 2.35 16.73 -22.08
C LYS A 89 1.79 17.05 -20.70
N LEU A 90 1.45 18.31 -20.43
CA LEU A 90 0.84 18.72 -19.16
C LEU A 90 -0.55 18.11 -18.98
N VAL A 91 -1.39 18.15 -20.02
CA VAL A 91 -2.71 17.51 -20.00
C VAL A 91 -2.58 16.00 -19.78
N LEU A 92 -1.64 15.35 -20.46
CA LEU A 92 -1.34 13.94 -20.27
C LEU A 92 -0.89 13.65 -18.85
N LEU A 93 0.04 14.44 -18.27
CA LEU A 93 0.46 14.29 -16.88
C LEU A 93 -0.74 14.27 -15.92
N VAL A 94 -1.64 15.26 -16.05
CA VAL A 94 -2.81 15.37 -15.17
C VAL A 94 -3.74 14.17 -15.36
N ALA A 95 -4.09 13.84 -16.61
CA ALA A 95 -4.98 12.73 -16.91
C ALA A 95 -4.42 11.40 -16.39
N ILE A 96 -3.13 11.16 -16.61
CA ILE A 96 -2.42 9.95 -16.18
C ILE A 96 -2.34 9.87 -14.65
N SER A 97 -2.03 10.99 -13.99
CA SER A 97 -1.96 11.02 -12.53
C SER A 97 -3.31 10.67 -11.90
N VAL A 98 -4.41 11.14 -12.49
CA VAL A 98 -5.77 10.77 -12.05
C VAL A 98 -6.04 9.29 -12.27
N ILE A 99 -5.67 8.73 -13.43
CA ILE A 99 -5.84 7.30 -13.74
C ILE A 99 -5.03 6.43 -12.77
N LEU A 100 -3.76 6.78 -12.54
CA LEU A 100 -2.89 6.06 -11.63
C LEU A 100 -3.36 6.16 -10.19
N PHE A 101 -3.86 7.32 -9.77
CA PHE A 101 -4.45 7.49 -8.45
C PHE A 101 -5.70 6.61 -8.27
N ALA A 102 -6.57 6.55 -9.28
CA ALA A 102 -7.74 5.68 -9.25
C ALA A 102 -7.35 4.19 -9.22
N ALA A 103 -6.35 3.80 -10.02
CA ALA A 103 -5.82 2.43 -10.03
C ALA A 103 -5.19 2.07 -8.68
N GLN A 104 -4.37 2.95 -8.12
CA GLN A 104 -3.78 2.79 -6.79
C GLN A 104 -4.85 2.62 -5.72
N TRP A 105 -5.85 3.50 -5.72
CA TRP A 105 -6.97 3.41 -4.78
C TRP A 105 -7.71 2.08 -4.91
N LEU A 106 -7.95 1.61 -6.13
CA LEU A 106 -8.62 0.33 -6.38
C LEU A 106 -7.77 -0.86 -5.93
N ILE A 107 -6.47 -0.87 -6.21
CA ILE A 107 -5.55 -1.95 -5.79
C ILE A 107 -5.48 -1.98 -4.26
N PHE A 108 -5.39 -0.83 -3.62
CA PHE A 108 -5.40 -0.73 -2.17
C PHE A 108 -6.72 -1.22 -1.59
N ALA A 109 -7.86 -0.79 -2.14
CA ALA A 109 -9.18 -1.19 -1.65
C ALA A 109 -9.49 -2.68 -1.84
N LEU A 110 -8.97 -3.30 -2.91
CA LEU A 110 -9.24 -4.71 -3.23
C LEU A 110 -8.21 -5.68 -2.62
N PHE A 111 -6.95 -5.29 -2.56
CA PHE A 111 -5.84 -6.17 -2.22
C PHE A 111 -4.99 -5.69 -1.03
N GLY A 112 -5.30 -4.52 -0.46
CA GLY A 112 -4.53 -3.94 0.64
C GLY A 112 -3.08 -3.63 0.27
N THR A 113 -2.77 -3.53 -1.02
CA THR A 113 -1.40 -3.35 -1.53
C THR A 113 -1.24 -1.99 -2.17
N PHE A 114 -0.05 -1.40 -2.06
CA PHE A 114 0.28 -0.14 -2.74
C PHE A 114 0.91 -0.43 -4.11
N PHE A 115 0.54 0.37 -5.10
CA PHE A 115 1.14 0.47 -6.43
C PHE A 115 2.23 1.55 -6.40
N GLU A 116 3.49 1.13 -6.32
CA GLU A 116 4.62 2.02 -6.04
C GLU A 116 5.12 2.77 -7.27
N ALA A 117 4.77 2.31 -8.48
CA ALA A 117 5.16 2.97 -9.73
C ALA A 117 4.66 4.42 -9.88
N PHE A 118 3.70 4.87 -9.07
CA PHE A 118 3.19 6.24 -9.11
C PHE A 118 4.31 7.29 -8.96
N LEU A 119 5.23 7.12 -8.00
CA LEU A 119 6.29 8.10 -7.74
C LEU A 119 7.33 8.18 -8.88
N PRO A 120 7.91 7.06 -9.36
CA PRO A 120 8.79 7.09 -10.54
C PRO A 120 8.12 7.69 -11.77
N LEU A 121 6.84 7.37 -12.01
CA LEU A 121 6.11 7.86 -13.17
C LEU A 121 5.85 9.37 -13.12
N LEU A 122 5.51 9.91 -11.94
CA LEU A 122 5.43 11.36 -11.74
C LEU A 122 6.77 12.03 -11.98
N GLY A 123 7.87 11.47 -11.44
CA GLY A 123 9.21 11.99 -11.63
C GLY A 123 9.62 12.06 -13.11
N LEU A 124 9.38 10.97 -13.86
CA LEU A 124 9.65 10.91 -15.30
C LEU A 124 8.84 11.95 -16.09
N SER A 125 7.55 12.05 -15.78
CA SER A 125 6.64 12.98 -16.46
C SER A 125 7.02 14.43 -16.20
N LEU A 126 7.37 14.76 -14.95
CA LEU A 126 7.84 16.09 -14.56
C LEU A 126 9.16 16.43 -15.26
N HIS A 127 10.11 15.49 -15.27
CA HIS A 127 11.38 15.66 -15.97
C HIS A 127 11.18 15.98 -17.46
N SER A 128 10.30 15.25 -18.15
CA SER A 128 10.03 15.45 -19.58
C SER A 128 9.38 16.82 -19.91
N ILE A 129 8.65 17.41 -18.96
CA ILE A 129 8.08 18.75 -19.10
C ILE A 129 9.15 19.81 -18.83
N VAL A 130 9.95 19.64 -17.77
CA VAL A 130 11.02 20.56 -17.40
C VAL A 130 12.06 20.66 -18.52
N GLU A 131 12.47 19.53 -19.10
CA GLU A 131 13.37 19.49 -20.26
C GLU A 131 12.84 20.37 -21.41
N LYS A 132 11.55 20.23 -21.75
CA LYS A 132 10.90 21.02 -22.79
C LYS A 132 10.74 22.51 -22.50
N LEU A 133 10.74 22.91 -21.23
CA LEU A 133 10.62 24.33 -20.85
C LEU A 133 11.98 25.03 -20.77
N LEU A 134 13.06 24.27 -20.60
CA LEU A 134 14.42 24.80 -20.48
C LEU A 134 15.20 24.83 -21.80
N GLU A 135 14.77 24.04 -22.80
CA GLU A 135 15.22 24.11 -24.20
C GLU A 135 14.50 25.22 -24.99
#